data_AF-A0AA36M6G3-F1
#
_entry.id   AF-A0AA36M6G3-F1
#
_cell.length_a   1.000
_cell.length_b   1.000
_cell.length_c   1.000
_cell.angle_alpha   90.00
_cell.angle_beta   90.00
_cell.angle_gamma   90.00
#
_symmetry.space_group_name_H-M   'P 1'
#
loop_
_entity.id
_entity.type
_entity.pdbx_description
1 polymer ?
#
loop_
_entity_poly.entity_id
_entity_poly.type
_entity_poly.pdbx_seq_one_letter_code
_entity_poly.pdbx_strand_id
1 'polypeptide(L)'
;MQMSGAATGCENQRRNGECPTNGQNSLLYNRDTNTPSTCTILNSDSWEFIGCDDFPEVYNCIDGLCCPTKALTCIQPLNYGNQGSSSSPTSRWYYDSITSSCQTFPFSGAGGNSNNFPTKGLCESYCLTEYICSLPMQSGRKCGQNVALRWYFDEATNLCRSFHFEGCDGNINNFPTKESCEELCPKLGTFCPFGGDYHRSADGYPLACGKSEQCPSRYECVALTHAEGSTNFCCPSRLSICSQSKDEGSACGQPSRRYYFDANTQHCKPMMFLGCGGNSNRFSTADACRNFCASSGVCPDGLQQLSDPRTLLPSPCRGNRHDACPHSFHCLLHPLKKRHFCCGPKKQNDLCPIGSRLIRLGSGDPMGCNAHARCPIGADCHGSSSAHSGICCKNLLNGAENSVIFPVF
;
A
#
# COMPACT_ATOMS: atom_id res chain seq x y z
N MET A 1 0.86 -52.79 40.89
CA MET A 1 1.79 -51.66 40.70
C MET A 1 1.28 -50.80 39.57
N GLN A 2 0.59 -49.71 39.93
CA GLN A 2 0.18 -48.64 39.01
C GLN A 2 1.40 -47.77 38.71
N MET A 3 1.68 -47.53 37.43
CA MET A 3 2.59 -46.48 36.99
C MET A 3 1.75 -45.24 36.65
N SER A 4 1.70 -44.31 37.58
CA SER A 4 1.22 -42.94 37.39
C SER A 4 2.39 -42.06 36.94
N GLY A 5 2.40 -41.68 35.66
CA GLY A 5 3.29 -40.65 35.12
C GLY A 5 2.44 -39.48 34.62
N ALA A 6 2.36 -38.43 35.42
CA ALA A 6 1.59 -37.23 35.14
C ALA A 6 2.13 -36.49 33.90
N ALA A 7 1.23 -36.11 33.00
CA ALA A 7 1.51 -35.17 31.93
C ALA A 7 1.78 -33.79 32.54
N THR A 8 3.03 -33.33 32.46
CA THR A 8 3.40 -31.94 32.73
C THR A 8 2.80 -31.06 31.64
N GLY A 9 1.86 -30.19 32.05
CA GLY A 9 1.24 -29.20 31.19
C GLY A 9 2.25 -28.17 30.67
N CYS A 10 1.90 -27.51 29.57
CA CYS A 10 2.54 -26.28 29.13
C CYS A 10 2.27 -25.17 30.15
N GLU A 11 3.01 -25.15 31.26
CA GLU A 11 3.21 -23.93 32.03
C GLU A 11 4.04 -22.98 31.17
N ASN A 12 3.38 -21.92 30.68
CA ASN A 12 4.04 -20.73 30.15
C ASN A 12 4.89 -20.11 31.27
N GLN A 13 6.13 -20.58 31.44
CA GLN A 13 7.16 -19.75 32.04
C GLN A 13 7.60 -18.70 31.01
N ARG A 14 6.77 -17.70 30.75
CA ARG A 14 7.33 -16.41 30.34
C ARG A 14 8.08 -15.89 31.56
N ARG A 15 9.40 -15.81 31.48
CA ARG A 15 10.17 -15.13 32.52
C ARG A 15 9.70 -13.67 32.56
N ASN A 16 9.25 -13.20 33.73
CA ASN A 16 8.91 -11.80 33.94
C ASN A 16 10.09 -10.94 33.45
N GLY A 17 9.86 -10.00 32.52
CA GLY A 17 10.89 -9.06 32.05
C GLY A 17 11.44 -9.23 30.62
N GLU A 18 10.89 -10.13 29.79
CA GLU A 18 11.46 -10.41 28.45
C GLU A 18 10.56 -9.92 27.29
N CYS A 19 11.12 -9.13 26.37
CA CYS A 19 10.47 -8.84 25.09
C CYS A 19 10.45 -10.09 24.19
N PRO A 20 9.42 -10.24 23.33
CA PRO A 20 9.14 -11.49 22.60
C PRO A 20 10.19 -11.95 21.58
N THR A 21 11.30 -11.22 21.39
CA THR A 21 12.25 -11.49 20.32
C THR A 21 13.44 -12.35 20.75
N ASN A 22 14.06 -12.17 21.92
CA ASN A 22 15.29 -12.95 22.23
C ASN A 22 15.62 -13.24 23.71
N GLY A 23 14.73 -12.97 24.67
CA GLY A 23 14.91 -13.33 26.07
C GLY A 23 16.07 -12.64 26.83
N GLN A 24 16.89 -11.80 26.20
CA GLN A 24 17.94 -11.05 26.91
C GLN A 24 18.23 -9.63 26.39
N ASN A 25 17.74 -9.21 25.21
CA ASN A 25 17.88 -7.82 24.76
C ASN A 25 16.84 -7.40 23.72
N SER A 26 16.02 -6.41 24.08
CA SER A 26 15.78 -5.16 23.32
C SER A 26 14.81 -4.26 24.09
N LEU A 27 15.08 -4.10 25.39
CA LEU A 27 14.31 -3.19 26.22
C LEU A 27 14.78 -1.77 25.92
N LEU A 28 13.85 -0.82 25.84
CA LEU A 28 14.22 0.59 25.93
C LEU A 28 14.80 0.83 27.33
N TYR A 29 15.95 1.51 27.46
CA TYR A 29 16.52 1.89 28.76
C TYR A 29 16.37 3.38 28.97
N ASN A 30 16.01 3.78 30.19
CA ASN A 30 15.96 5.18 30.57
C ASN A 30 17.39 5.74 30.54
N ARG A 31 17.59 6.86 29.84
CA ARG A 31 18.92 7.43 29.59
C ARG A 31 19.62 7.93 30.85
N ASP A 32 18.86 8.34 31.86
CA ASP A 32 19.39 8.97 33.07
C ASP A 32 19.73 7.93 34.15
N THR A 33 18.97 6.84 34.22
CA THR A 33 19.14 5.80 35.25
C THR A 33 19.83 4.54 34.73
N ASN A 34 19.92 4.36 33.40
CA ASN A 34 20.39 3.14 32.76
C ASN A 34 19.65 1.87 33.24
N THR A 35 18.36 2.01 33.58
CA THR A 35 17.46 0.90 33.94
C THR A 35 16.44 0.66 32.82
N PRO A 36 15.86 -0.54 32.68
CA PRO A 36 14.79 -0.78 31.73
C PRO A 36 13.65 0.22 31.90
N SER A 37 13.20 0.80 30.79
CA SER A 37 12.06 1.71 30.75
C SER A 37 10.79 0.92 31.00
N THR A 38 10.06 1.32 32.03
CA THR A 38 8.76 0.76 32.37
C THR A 38 7.66 1.60 31.76
N CYS A 39 6.53 0.98 31.42
CA CYS A 39 5.37 1.68 30.88
C CYS A 39 4.09 1.20 31.58
N THR A 40 3.03 2.01 31.55
CA THR A 40 1.70 1.59 32.00
C THR A 40 0.67 2.01 30.97
N ILE A 41 -0.31 1.15 30.69
CA ILE A 41 -1.28 1.40 29.61
C ILE A 41 -2.14 2.64 29.93
N LEU A 42 -2.37 2.93 31.22
CA LEU A 42 -3.12 4.08 31.74
C LEU A 42 -2.60 4.49 33.12
N ASN A 43 -2.57 5.79 33.40
CA ASN A 43 -2.53 6.31 34.77
C ASN A 43 -3.89 6.09 35.45
N SER A 44 -3.94 5.45 36.63
CA SER A 44 -5.19 5.22 37.39
C SER A 44 -5.90 6.50 37.83
N ASP A 45 -5.16 7.60 37.95
CA ASP A 45 -5.65 8.85 38.53
C ASP A 45 -5.99 9.90 37.46
N SER A 46 -5.30 9.89 36.31
CA SER A 46 -5.50 10.88 35.22
C SER A 46 -6.02 10.30 33.91
N TRP A 47 -6.06 8.96 33.74
CA TRP A 47 -6.36 8.28 32.46
C TRP A 47 -5.49 8.74 31.28
N GLU A 48 -4.35 9.38 31.55
CA GLU A 48 -3.38 9.75 30.53
C GLU A 48 -2.52 8.54 30.14
N PHE A 49 -2.16 8.49 28.85
CA PHE A 49 -1.30 7.45 28.30
C PHE A 49 0.15 7.70 28.73
N ILE A 50 0.67 6.83 29.59
CA ILE A 50 2.08 6.81 29.98
C ILE A 50 2.79 5.86 28.99
N GLY A 51 3.13 6.40 27.83
CA GLY A 51 3.88 5.68 26.80
C GLY A 51 5.30 5.32 27.24
N CYS A 52 6.15 4.99 26.27
CA CYS A 52 7.58 4.79 26.53
C CYS A 52 8.31 6.14 26.48
N ASP A 53 8.97 6.52 27.58
CA ASP A 53 9.43 7.88 27.91
C ASP A 53 10.21 8.61 26.81
N ASP A 54 11.04 7.91 26.04
CA ASP A 54 11.97 8.55 25.09
C ASP A 54 11.59 8.37 23.60
N PHE A 55 10.81 7.34 23.23
CA PHE A 55 10.54 6.99 21.82
C PHE A 55 9.20 6.23 21.61
N PRO A 56 8.04 6.90 21.78
CA PRO A 56 6.73 6.25 21.73
C PRO A 56 6.34 5.72 20.33
N GLU A 57 7.00 6.20 19.27
CA GLU A 57 6.69 5.79 17.88
C GLU A 57 7.32 4.46 17.47
N VAL A 58 8.37 4.02 18.18
CA VAL A 58 9.15 2.83 17.80
C VAL A 58 9.22 1.76 18.90
N TYR A 59 8.60 2.01 20.06
CA TYR A 59 8.43 1.04 21.16
C TYR A 59 6.96 0.91 21.58
N ASN A 60 6.52 -0.32 21.81
CA ASN A 60 5.22 -0.70 22.34
C ASN A 60 5.31 -1.09 23.81
N CYS A 61 4.30 -0.72 24.60
CA CYS A 61 4.17 -1.22 25.96
C CYS A 61 3.63 -2.66 25.96
N ILE A 62 4.47 -3.62 26.34
CA ILE A 62 4.13 -5.04 26.43
C ILE A 62 4.41 -5.50 27.86
N ASP A 63 3.36 -5.80 28.61
CA ASP A 63 3.46 -6.32 29.98
C ASP A 63 4.31 -5.42 30.91
N GLY A 64 4.12 -4.10 30.80
CA GLY A 64 4.85 -3.10 31.57
C GLY A 64 6.27 -2.78 31.07
N LEU A 65 6.70 -3.40 29.95
CA LEU A 65 8.01 -3.20 29.34
C LEU A 65 7.90 -2.45 28.01
N CYS A 66 8.84 -1.56 27.75
CA CYS A 66 8.99 -0.91 26.45
C CYS A 66 9.75 -1.80 25.46
N CYS A 67 9.00 -2.51 24.62
CA CYS A 67 9.52 -3.44 23.62
C CYS A 67 9.54 -2.84 22.21
N PRO A 68 10.51 -3.18 21.35
CA PRO A 68 10.62 -2.61 20.01
C PRO A 68 9.42 -3.00 19.15
N THR A 69 8.96 -2.07 18.33
CA THR A 69 7.93 -2.36 17.32
C THR A 69 8.41 -3.39 16.30
N LYS A 70 7.46 -4.09 15.66
CA LYS A 70 7.76 -4.98 14.52
C LYS A 70 8.57 -4.26 13.44
N ALA A 71 8.21 -3.02 13.13
CA ALA A 71 8.91 -2.19 12.15
C ALA A 71 10.38 -1.98 12.55
N LEU A 72 10.65 -1.54 13.79
CA LEU A 72 12.02 -1.34 14.26
C LEU A 72 12.82 -2.66 14.32
N THR A 73 12.22 -3.74 14.81
CA THR A 73 12.89 -5.04 14.89
C THR A 73 13.33 -5.54 13.51
N CYS A 74 12.44 -5.54 12.52
CA CYS A 74 12.72 -6.18 11.23
C CYS A 74 13.63 -5.34 10.31
N ILE A 75 13.86 -4.06 10.60
CA ILE A 75 14.82 -3.23 9.85
C ILE A 75 16.24 -3.25 10.43
N GLN A 76 16.41 -3.76 11.65
CA GLN A 76 17.71 -3.76 12.31
C GLN A 76 18.68 -4.71 11.59
N PRO A 77 19.96 -4.33 11.44
CA PRO A 77 20.94 -5.15 10.74
C PRO A 77 21.33 -6.40 11.54
N LEU A 78 22.01 -7.35 10.90
CA LEU A 78 22.65 -8.49 11.58
C LEU A 78 23.59 -7.99 12.70
N ASN A 79 23.45 -8.54 13.92
CA ASN A 79 24.31 -8.20 15.04
C ASN A 79 24.68 -9.45 15.85
N TYR A 80 25.97 -9.80 15.83
CA TYR A 80 26.54 -10.96 16.51
C TYR A 80 26.54 -10.86 18.04
N GLY A 81 26.29 -9.68 18.61
CA GLY A 81 26.40 -9.39 20.03
C GLY A 81 27.83 -9.07 20.48
N ASN A 82 28.05 -9.07 21.80
CA ASN A 82 29.32 -8.68 22.40
C ASN A 82 30.35 -9.82 22.28
N GLN A 83 31.44 -9.55 21.57
CA GLN A 83 32.58 -10.45 21.44
C GLN A 83 33.30 -10.58 22.81
N GLY A 84 33.44 -11.80 23.33
CA GLY A 84 34.17 -12.07 24.59
C GLY A 84 33.32 -12.56 25.77
N SER A 85 32.04 -12.89 25.55
CA SER A 85 31.22 -13.57 26.57
C SER A 85 31.69 -15.03 26.75
N SER A 86 31.64 -15.56 27.97
CA SER A 86 32.04 -16.93 28.31
C SER A 86 31.10 -18.01 27.78
N SER A 87 30.09 -17.66 26.98
CA SER A 87 29.12 -18.60 26.42
C SER A 87 29.46 -19.00 24.99
N SER A 88 29.35 -20.30 24.69
CA SER A 88 29.48 -20.82 23.33
C SER A 88 28.47 -20.16 22.39
N PRO A 89 28.87 -19.72 21.18
CA PRO A 89 27.96 -19.10 20.23
C PRO A 89 26.78 -20.01 19.92
N THR A 90 25.56 -19.48 20.00
CA THR A 90 24.32 -20.20 19.69
C THR A 90 23.80 -19.82 18.31
N SER A 91 23.30 -20.80 17.55
CA SER A 91 22.66 -20.56 16.26
C SER A 91 21.32 -19.83 16.46
N ARG A 92 21.13 -18.69 15.80
CA ARG A 92 19.94 -17.83 15.85
C ARG A 92 19.51 -17.41 14.46
N TRP A 93 18.32 -16.86 14.33
CA TRP A 93 17.76 -16.37 13.07
C TRP A 93 17.63 -14.86 13.08
N TYR A 94 17.87 -14.20 11.96
CA TYR A 94 17.58 -12.77 11.77
C TYR A 94 16.88 -12.57 10.43
N TYR A 95 16.07 -11.53 10.33
CA TYR A 95 15.42 -11.13 9.09
C TYR A 95 16.34 -10.21 8.30
N ASP A 96 16.73 -10.65 7.11
CA ASP A 96 17.47 -9.85 6.14
C ASP A 96 16.48 -9.10 5.25
N SER A 97 16.32 -7.81 5.48
CA SER A 97 15.43 -6.95 4.69
C SER A 97 15.85 -6.78 3.23
N ILE A 98 17.12 -7.03 2.89
CA ILE A 98 17.63 -6.92 1.52
C ILE A 98 17.16 -8.13 0.70
N THR A 99 17.33 -9.33 1.25
CA THR A 99 16.89 -10.57 0.60
C THR A 99 15.44 -10.92 0.90
N SER A 100 14.79 -10.18 1.79
CA SER A 100 13.45 -10.46 2.31
C SER A 100 13.33 -11.90 2.84
N SER A 101 14.31 -12.35 3.61
CA SER A 101 14.37 -13.73 4.09
C SER A 101 14.94 -13.85 5.51
N CYS A 102 14.51 -14.88 6.23
CA CYS A 102 15.07 -15.22 7.54
C CYS A 102 16.30 -16.12 7.37
N GLN A 103 17.45 -15.66 7.85
CA GLN A 103 18.74 -16.33 7.72
C GLN A 103 19.32 -16.67 9.10
N THR A 104 20.18 -17.70 9.14
CA THR A 104 20.84 -18.12 10.39
C THR A 104 22.16 -17.37 10.62
N PHE A 105 22.50 -17.11 11.88
CA PHE A 105 23.78 -16.53 12.29
C PHE A 105 24.22 -17.03 13.68
N PRO A 106 25.54 -17.05 13.96
CA PRO A 106 26.06 -17.36 15.29
C PRO A 106 25.91 -16.15 16.23
N PHE A 107 25.07 -16.25 17.25
CA PHE A 107 24.93 -15.23 18.29
C PHE A 107 25.86 -15.53 19.47
N SER A 108 26.63 -14.54 19.90
CA SER A 108 27.60 -14.62 21.01
C SER A 108 26.98 -14.84 22.40
N GLY A 109 25.65 -14.82 22.52
CA GLY A 109 24.94 -15.08 23.77
C GLY A 109 24.66 -13.84 24.62
N ALA A 110 25.27 -12.68 24.31
CA ALA A 110 25.04 -11.43 25.03
C ALA A 110 25.08 -10.20 24.09
N GLY A 111 24.40 -9.13 24.47
CA GLY A 111 24.29 -7.93 23.61
C GLY A 111 23.34 -8.16 22.43
N GLY A 112 23.67 -7.60 21.27
CA GLY A 112 22.89 -7.76 20.04
C GLY A 112 21.76 -6.75 19.90
N ASN A 113 20.85 -7.01 18.97
CA ASN A 113 19.64 -6.22 18.76
C ASN A 113 18.39 -7.13 18.70
N SER A 114 17.24 -6.53 18.38
CA SER A 114 15.93 -7.18 18.42
C SER A 114 15.73 -8.17 17.27
N ASN A 115 16.46 -8.00 16.18
CA ASN A 115 16.42 -8.85 15.00
C ASN A 115 17.21 -10.15 15.23
N ASN A 116 16.77 -10.92 16.22
CA ASN A 116 17.42 -12.13 16.66
C ASN A 116 16.33 -13.05 17.20
N PHE A 117 16.08 -14.16 16.55
CA PHE A 117 15.00 -15.08 16.84
C PHE A 117 15.54 -16.49 17.12
N PRO A 118 14.93 -17.25 18.04
CA PRO A 118 15.40 -18.59 18.36
C PRO A 118 15.07 -19.62 17.29
N THR A 119 14.04 -19.39 16.45
CA THR A 119 13.64 -20.29 15.37
C THR A 119 13.34 -19.53 14.09
N LYS A 120 13.48 -20.22 12.96
CA LYS A 120 13.09 -19.71 11.63
C LYS A 120 11.64 -19.24 11.62
N GLY A 121 10.71 -20.08 12.10
CA GLY A 121 9.28 -19.75 12.11
C GLY A 121 8.93 -18.53 12.96
N LEU A 122 9.65 -18.27 14.07
CA LEU A 122 9.47 -17.03 14.84
C LEU A 122 9.98 -15.80 14.08
N CYS A 123 11.12 -15.92 13.39
CA CYS A 123 11.59 -14.84 12.51
C CYS A 123 10.60 -14.56 11.37
N GLU A 124 10.15 -15.60 10.68
CA GLU A 124 9.26 -15.48 9.53
C GLU A 124 7.88 -14.95 9.94
N SER A 125 7.25 -15.51 10.97
CA SER A 125 5.97 -14.99 11.45
C SER A 125 6.05 -13.55 11.96
N TYR A 126 7.19 -13.15 12.53
CA TYR A 126 7.36 -11.80 13.04
C TYR A 126 7.62 -10.80 11.91
N CYS A 127 8.49 -11.12 10.95
CA CYS A 127 8.96 -10.18 9.93
C CYS A 127 8.36 -10.36 8.52
N LEU A 128 7.89 -11.55 8.17
CA LEU A 128 7.27 -11.87 6.88
C LEU A 128 5.75 -11.97 7.02
N THR A 129 5.05 -10.93 6.59
CA THR A 129 3.58 -10.93 6.59
C THR A 129 3.01 -11.98 5.63
N GLU A 130 3.70 -12.24 4.50
CA GLU A 130 3.32 -13.28 3.52
C GLU A 130 3.35 -14.70 4.11
N TYR A 131 4.26 -14.98 5.05
CA TYR A 131 4.43 -16.30 5.64
C TYR A 131 3.20 -16.78 6.42
N ILE A 132 2.58 -15.88 7.19
CA ILE A 132 1.37 -16.20 7.96
C ILE A 132 0.26 -16.69 7.01
N CYS A 133 0.18 -16.08 5.84
CA CYS A 133 -0.88 -16.29 4.86
C CYS A 133 -0.63 -17.54 4.00
N SER A 134 0.61 -18.00 3.86
CA SER A 134 0.93 -19.27 3.19
C SER A 134 0.73 -20.51 4.07
N LEU A 135 0.45 -20.35 5.37
CA LEU A 135 0.25 -21.51 6.25
C LEU A 135 -1.13 -22.16 5.98
N PRO A 136 -1.26 -23.48 6.08
CA PRO A 136 -2.55 -24.15 5.88
C PRO A 136 -3.53 -23.84 7.01
N MET A 137 -4.83 -24.02 6.77
CA MET A 137 -5.83 -24.06 7.84
C MET A 137 -5.51 -25.17 8.84
N GLN A 138 -5.51 -24.86 10.13
CA GLN A 138 -5.28 -25.87 11.19
C GLN A 138 -6.24 -25.69 12.37
N SER A 139 -7.24 -26.57 12.45
CA SER A 139 -8.23 -26.59 13.55
C SER A 139 -7.61 -26.83 14.92
N GLY A 140 -6.43 -27.46 14.96
CA GLY A 140 -5.77 -27.82 16.20
C GLY A 140 -6.47 -28.96 16.93
N ARG A 141 -6.29 -29.05 18.25
CA ARG A 141 -6.89 -30.07 19.12
C ARG A 141 -7.84 -29.46 20.13
N LYS A 142 -8.79 -30.29 20.59
CA LYS A 142 -9.69 -29.94 21.69
C LYS A 142 -8.90 -29.70 22.97
N CYS A 143 -8.98 -28.48 23.47
CA CYS A 143 -8.53 -28.14 24.82
C CYS A 143 -9.45 -27.06 25.40
N GLY A 144 -9.74 -27.15 26.70
CA GLY A 144 -10.70 -26.26 27.34
C GLY A 144 -12.13 -26.45 26.82
N GLN A 145 -12.99 -25.45 27.08
CA GLN A 145 -14.43 -25.53 26.78
C GLN A 145 -14.89 -24.71 25.56
N ASN A 146 -13.99 -24.00 24.87
CA ASN A 146 -14.39 -23.01 23.88
C ASN A 146 -13.86 -23.34 22.48
N VAL A 147 -14.63 -24.14 21.74
CA VAL A 147 -14.52 -24.17 20.27
C VAL A 147 -14.91 -22.78 19.77
N ALA A 148 -14.04 -22.15 18.99
CA ALA A 148 -14.24 -20.79 18.51
C ALA A 148 -14.33 -20.76 16.98
N LEU A 149 -15.28 -19.98 16.44
CA LEU A 149 -15.27 -19.63 15.03
C LEU A 149 -14.15 -18.63 14.78
N ARG A 150 -13.22 -18.98 13.90
CA ARG A 150 -12.03 -18.19 13.53
C ARG A 150 -11.94 -18.08 12.02
N TRP A 151 -11.02 -17.27 11.52
CA TRP A 151 -10.77 -17.06 10.10
C TRP A 151 -9.34 -17.47 9.74
N TYR A 152 -9.13 -17.99 8.53
CA TYR A 152 -7.81 -18.29 7.97
C TYR A 152 -7.76 -17.81 6.53
N PHE A 153 -6.58 -17.46 6.03
CA PHE A 153 -6.35 -17.15 4.63
C PHE A 153 -6.17 -18.45 3.85
N ASP A 154 -7.06 -18.70 2.89
CA ASP A 154 -6.99 -19.84 1.98
C ASP A 154 -6.20 -19.45 0.74
N GLU A 155 -4.92 -19.85 0.69
CA GLU A 155 -4.02 -19.55 -0.43
C GLU A 155 -4.55 -20.04 -1.78
N ALA A 156 -5.25 -21.19 -1.81
CA ALA A 156 -5.79 -21.75 -3.05
C ALA A 156 -6.88 -20.87 -3.65
N THR A 157 -7.61 -20.11 -2.81
CA THR A 157 -8.68 -19.22 -3.26
C THR A 157 -8.37 -17.74 -3.10
N ASN A 158 -7.26 -17.39 -2.44
CA ASN A 158 -6.90 -16.04 -2.01
C ASN A 158 -8.02 -15.33 -1.21
N LEU A 159 -8.76 -16.09 -0.40
CA LEU A 159 -9.87 -15.59 0.41
C LEU A 159 -9.71 -15.97 1.87
N CYS A 160 -10.10 -15.05 2.75
CA CYS A 160 -10.28 -15.36 4.16
C CYS A 160 -11.56 -16.17 4.36
N ARG A 161 -11.42 -17.39 4.89
CA ARG A 161 -12.51 -18.34 5.14
C ARG A 161 -12.62 -18.65 6.63
N SER A 162 -13.83 -18.94 7.10
CA SER A 162 -14.05 -19.30 8.49
C SER A 162 -13.79 -20.78 8.75
N PHE A 163 -13.23 -21.11 9.91
CA PHE A 163 -13.04 -22.48 10.38
C PHE A 163 -13.31 -22.60 11.89
N HIS A 164 -13.54 -23.82 12.35
CA HIS A 164 -13.66 -24.11 13.78
C HIS A 164 -12.26 -24.37 14.36
N PHE A 165 -11.87 -23.54 15.31
CA PHE A 165 -10.66 -23.72 16.10
C PHE A 165 -11.00 -24.45 17.40
N GLU A 166 -10.36 -25.60 17.63
CA GLU A 166 -10.67 -26.53 18.71
C GLU A 166 -10.06 -26.12 20.07
N GLY A 167 -9.26 -25.04 20.11
CA GLY A 167 -8.80 -24.39 21.33
C GLY A 167 -7.28 -24.36 21.51
N CYS A 168 -6.56 -25.40 21.08
CA CYS A 168 -5.09 -25.50 21.18
C CYS A 168 -4.46 -26.01 19.89
N ASP A 169 -3.14 -25.86 19.76
CA ASP A 169 -2.31 -26.47 18.71
C ASP A 169 -2.75 -26.14 17.26
N GLY A 170 -3.38 -24.99 17.07
CA GLY A 170 -3.53 -24.36 15.77
C GLY A 170 -2.24 -23.63 15.36
N ASN A 171 -2.13 -23.27 14.09
CA ASN A 171 -1.07 -22.37 13.64
C ASN A 171 -1.56 -20.91 13.65
N ILE A 172 -0.67 -19.99 13.26
CA ILE A 172 -0.89 -18.54 13.30
C ILE A 172 -1.74 -18.01 12.14
N ASN A 173 -2.07 -18.81 11.12
CA ASN A 173 -3.12 -18.48 10.15
C ASN A 173 -4.51 -18.69 10.80
N ASN A 174 -4.74 -17.94 11.87
CA ASN A 174 -5.89 -18.06 12.76
C ASN A 174 -6.23 -16.68 13.31
N PHE A 175 -7.22 -16.08 12.67
CA PHE A 175 -7.65 -14.72 12.87
C PHE A 175 -8.98 -14.68 13.63
N PRO A 176 -9.16 -13.73 14.56
CA PRO A 176 -10.43 -13.59 15.29
C PRO A 176 -11.56 -13.09 14.39
N THR A 177 -11.27 -12.32 13.35
CA THR A 177 -12.26 -11.73 12.42
C THR A 177 -11.81 -11.88 10.97
N LYS A 178 -12.77 -11.84 10.04
CA LYS A 178 -12.49 -11.89 8.60
C LYS A 178 -11.61 -10.72 8.18
N GLU A 179 -11.88 -9.55 8.73
CA GLU A 179 -11.20 -8.29 8.42
C GLU A 179 -9.76 -8.34 8.92
N SER A 180 -9.49 -8.87 10.13
CA SER A 180 -8.11 -9.06 10.61
C SER A 180 -7.30 -10.03 9.74
N CYS A 181 -7.98 -11.01 9.13
CA CYS A 181 -7.37 -11.86 8.13
C CYS A 181 -7.12 -11.09 6.82
N GLU A 182 -8.11 -10.35 6.31
CA GLU A 182 -8.00 -9.60 5.04
C GLU A 182 -7.03 -8.40 5.12
N GLU A 183 -6.83 -7.83 6.31
CA GLU A 183 -5.87 -6.76 6.57
C GLU A 183 -4.44 -7.30 6.66
N LEU A 184 -4.23 -8.42 7.34
CA LEU A 184 -2.89 -9.00 7.51
C LEU A 184 -2.45 -9.78 6.28
N CYS A 185 -3.36 -10.50 5.64
CA CYS A 185 -3.11 -11.26 4.44
C CYS A 185 -3.57 -10.49 3.22
N PRO A 186 -2.70 -9.65 2.64
CA PRO A 186 -3.00 -9.00 1.39
C PRO A 186 -3.17 -10.08 0.33
N LYS A 187 -4.42 -10.39 0.05
CA LYS A 187 -5.00 -10.53 -1.29
C LYS A 187 -4.00 -10.10 -2.38
N LEU A 188 -3.15 -11.03 -2.85
CA LEU A 188 -2.21 -10.74 -3.94
C LEU A 188 -3.03 -10.22 -5.13
N GLY A 189 -2.92 -8.92 -5.38
CA GLY A 189 -3.70 -8.14 -6.35
C GLY A 189 -5.22 -8.32 -6.32
N THR A 190 -5.85 -8.38 -5.14
CA THR A 190 -7.32 -8.45 -5.03
C THR A 190 -8.01 -7.20 -4.46
N PHE A 191 -7.36 -6.03 -4.50
CA PHE A 191 -8.03 -4.74 -4.35
C PHE A 191 -7.85 -3.90 -5.61
N CYS A 192 -8.92 -3.22 -6.00
CA CYS A 192 -8.82 -2.21 -7.05
C CYS A 192 -7.76 -1.18 -6.63
N PRO A 193 -6.85 -0.78 -7.53
CA PRO A 193 -5.64 0.01 -7.19
C PRO A 193 -5.95 1.37 -6.56
N PHE A 194 -7.22 1.75 -6.56
CA PHE A 194 -7.70 3.02 -6.06
C PHE A 194 -8.81 2.89 -4.99
N GLY A 195 -9.02 1.68 -4.46
CA GLY A 195 -10.01 1.37 -3.42
C GLY A 195 -11.28 0.67 -3.94
N GLY A 196 -12.01 0.04 -3.01
CA GLY A 196 -13.20 -0.76 -3.30
C GLY A 196 -12.91 -2.19 -3.78
N ASP A 197 -13.97 -3.00 -3.82
CA ASP A 197 -13.93 -4.40 -4.28
C ASP A 197 -14.31 -4.52 -5.77
N TYR A 198 -13.78 -5.55 -6.44
CA TYR A 198 -14.20 -5.90 -7.80
C TYR A 198 -15.71 -6.13 -7.88
N HIS A 199 -16.27 -5.85 -9.06
CA HIS A 199 -17.55 -6.42 -9.39
C HIS A 199 -17.44 -7.94 -9.39
N ARG A 200 -18.40 -8.64 -8.76
CA ARG A 200 -18.44 -10.10 -8.73
C ARG A 200 -19.52 -10.62 -9.67
N SER A 201 -19.28 -11.76 -10.29
CA SER A 201 -20.31 -12.52 -11.01
C SER A 201 -21.34 -13.09 -10.02
N ALA A 202 -22.42 -13.67 -10.55
CA ALA A 202 -23.43 -14.34 -9.72
C ALA A 202 -22.84 -15.45 -8.84
N ASP A 203 -21.76 -16.09 -9.29
CA ASP A 203 -21.06 -17.16 -8.58
C ASP A 203 -19.99 -16.64 -7.59
N GLY A 204 -19.87 -15.32 -7.43
CA GLY A 204 -18.98 -14.69 -6.46
C GLY A 204 -17.54 -14.46 -6.92
N TYR A 205 -17.20 -14.78 -8.17
CA TYR A 205 -15.85 -14.56 -8.73
C TYR A 205 -15.67 -13.13 -9.25
N PRO A 206 -14.47 -12.53 -9.15
CA PRO A 206 -14.17 -11.24 -9.77
C PRO A 206 -14.49 -11.24 -11.27
N LEU A 207 -15.22 -10.24 -11.72
CA LEU A 207 -15.60 -10.08 -13.12
C LEU A 207 -14.41 -9.57 -13.92
N ALA A 208 -13.89 -10.42 -14.80
CA ALA A 208 -12.86 -10.04 -15.77
C ALA A 208 -13.46 -9.12 -16.85
N CYS A 209 -12.61 -8.33 -17.51
CA CYS A 209 -13.01 -7.44 -18.59
C CYS A 209 -11.97 -7.41 -19.70
N GLY A 210 -12.38 -7.03 -20.91
CA GLY A 210 -11.49 -7.09 -22.08
C GLY A 210 -12.02 -6.33 -23.27
N LYS A 211 -11.59 -6.73 -24.47
CA LYS A 211 -12.01 -6.09 -25.72
C LYS A 211 -13.49 -6.32 -26.03
N SER A 212 -14.02 -7.49 -25.67
CA SER A 212 -15.41 -7.91 -25.92
C SER A 212 -16.31 -7.78 -24.68
N GLU A 213 -15.75 -7.83 -23.48
CA GLU A 213 -16.50 -7.79 -22.23
C GLU A 213 -16.38 -6.42 -21.56
N GLN A 214 -17.47 -5.66 -21.60
CA GLN A 214 -17.57 -4.37 -20.92
C GLN A 214 -17.99 -4.53 -19.46
N CYS A 215 -17.43 -3.67 -18.61
CA CYS A 215 -17.85 -3.58 -17.23
C CYS A 215 -19.25 -2.99 -17.08
N PRO A 216 -20.01 -3.41 -16.04
CA PRO A 216 -21.29 -2.81 -15.70
C PRO A 216 -21.18 -1.31 -15.40
N SER A 217 -22.33 -0.61 -15.45
CA SER A 217 -22.39 0.80 -15.03
C SER A 217 -21.79 0.98 -13.64
N ARG A 218 -21.01 2.05 -13.46
CA ARG A 218 -20.24 2.39 -12.23
C ARG A 218 -18.96 1.59 -12.01
N TYR A 219 -18.59 0.73 -12.95
CA TYR A 219 -17.33 -0.01 -12.96
C TYR A 219 -16.54 0.27 -14.24
N GLU A 220 -15.22 0.28 -14.13
CA GLU A 220 -14.26 0.52 -15.20
C GLU A 220 -13.30 -0.67 -15.29
N CYS A 221 -12.83 -0.97 -16.50
CA CYS A 221 -11.90 -2.06 -16.73
C CYS A 221 -10.47 -1.62 -16.36
N VAL A 222 -9.87 -2.26 -15.36
CA VAL A 222 -8.55 -1.91 -14.84
C VAL A 222 -7.59 -3.09 -15.00
N ALA A 223 -6.43 -2.83 -15.60
CA ALA A 223 -5.34 -3.78 -15.73
C ALA A 223 -4.53 -3.85 -14.45
N LEU A 224 -4.38 -5.05 -13.89
CA LEU A 224 -3.55 -5.36 -12.73
C LEU A 224 -2.33 -6.12 -13.20
N THR A 225 -1.16 -5.52 -13.00
CA THR A 225 0.14 -6.14 -13.32
C THR A 225 0.60 -7.00 -12.15
N HIS A 226 0.82 -8.27 -12.42
CA HIS A 226 1.42 -9.26 -11.52
C HIS A 226 2.77 -9.73 -12.08
N ALA A 227 3.55 -10.44 -11.25
CA ALA A 227 4.89 -10.91 -11.61
C ALA A 227 4.93 -11.76 -12.91
N GLU A 228 3.81 -12.39 -13.27
CA GLU A 228 3.70 -13.30 -14.43
C GLU A 228 2.81 -12.76 -15.58
N GLY A 229 2.28 -11.54 -15.49
CA GLY A 229 1.45 -10.96 -16.55
C GLY A 229 0.48 -9.86 -16.10
N SER A 230 -0.47 -9.50 -16.96
CA SER A 230 -1.52 -8.51 -16.63
C SER A 230 -2.93 -9.09 -16.84
N THR A 231 -3.76 -9.07 -15.81
CA THR A 231 -5.17 -9.44 -15.87
C THR A 231 -6.06 -8.22 -15.67
N ASN A 232 -7.21 -8.20 -16.34
CA ASN A 232 -8.11 -7.05 -16.34
C ASN A 232 -9.39 -7.37 -15.58
N PHE A 233 -9.77 -6.52 -14.62
CA PHE A 233 -10.99 -6.70 -13.82
C PHE A 233 -11.84 -5.44 -13.78
N CYS A 234 -13.14 -5.64 -13.54
CA CYS A 234 -14.09 -4.55 -13.34
C CYS A 234 -13.98 -3.97 -11.94
N CYS A 235 -13.41 -2.77 -11.86
CA CYS A 235 -13.21 -2.02 -10.63
C CYS A 235 -14.19 -0.86 -10.50
N PRO A 236 -14.63 -0.48 -9.29
CA PRO A 236 -15.52 0.66 -9.13
C PRO A 236 -14.89 1.93 -9.70
N SER A 237 -15.65 2.64 -10.53
CA SER A 237 -15.27 3.95 -11.07
C SER A 237 -14.97 4.95 -9.95
N ARG A 238 -14.16 5.96 -10.28
CA ARG A 238 -13.90 7.08 -9.35
C ARG A 238 -15.18 7.77 -8.91
N LEU A 239 -16.11 7.94 -9.86
CA LEU A 239 -17.40 8.57 -9.60
C LEU A 239 -18.24 7.74 -8.62
N SER A 240 -18.23 6.41 -8.77
CA SER A 240 -19.05 5.54 -7.92
C SER A 240 -18.56 5.47 -6.48
N ILE A 241 -17.25 5.60 -6.25
CA ILE A 241 -16.69 5.67 -4.91
C ILE A 241 -16.92 7.08 -4.31
N CYS A 242 -16.44 8.14 -4.97
CA CYS A 242 -16.42 9.48 -4.39
C CYS A 242 -17.82 10.12 -4.26
N SER A 243 -18.86 9.56 -4.90
CA SER A 243 -20.25 10.03 -4.74
C SER A 243 -20.96 9.44 -3.54
N GLN A 244 -20.41 8.41 -2.89
CA GLN A 244 -21.03 7.80 -1.72
C GLN A 244 -20.96 8.75 -0.53
N SER A 245 -21.99 8.70 0.32
CA SER A 245 -22.07 9.50 1.54
C SER A 245 -21.07 9.05 2.61
N LYS A 246 -20.88 9.88 3.63
CA LYS A 246 -20.22 9.46 4.88
C LYS A 246 -20.91 8.21 5.42
N ASP A 247 -20.14 7.15 5.69
CA ASP A 247 -20.64 5.92 6.30
C ASP A 247 -19.59 5.35 7.27
N GLU A 248 -19.91 5.43 8.56
CA GLU A 248 -19.01 5.01 9.65
C GLU A 248 -19.04 3.50 9.87
N GLY A 249 -19.96 2.80 9.20
CA GLY A 249 -20.19 1.38 9.37
C GLY A 249 -20.75 1.05 10.76
N SER A 250 -20.46 -0.16 11.23
CA SER A 250 -20.93 -0.70 12.50
C SER A 250 -19.78 -1.07 13.42
N ALA A 251 -20.02 -1.01 14.73
CA ALA A 251 -19.05 -1.37 15.75
C ALA A 251 -18.77 -2.87 15.74
N CYS A 252 -17.55 -3.27 15.40
CA CYS A 252 -17.11 -4.68 15.47
C CYS A 252 -15.61 -4.86 15.75
N GLY A 253 -14.85 -3.77 15.82
CA GLY A 253 -13.39 -3.79 16.00
C GLY A 253 -12.91 -2.49 16.62
N GLN A 254 -11.59 -2.28 16.63
CA GLN A 254 -11.04 -1.02 17.11
C GLN A 254 -11.42 0.12 16.14
N PRO A 255 -12.07 1.19 16.65
CA PRO A 255 -12.39 2.34 15.82
C PRO A 255 -11.12 2.95 15.25
N SER A 256 -11.12 3.25 13.95
CA SER A 256 -9.96 3.84 13.28
C SER A 256 -10.34 5.15 12.59
N ARG A 257 -9.44 6.15 12.70
CA ARG A 257 -9.59 7.40 11.98
C ARG A 257 -9.32 7.16 10.49
N ARG A 258 -10.23 7.62 9.66
CA ARG A 258 -10.18 7.48 8.20
C ARG A 258 -10.71 8.74 7.52
N TYR A 259 -10.61 8.83 6.21
CA TYR A 259 -11.03 10.00 5.42
C TYR A 259 -12.06 9.62 4.36
N TYR A 260 -13.05 10.48 4.14
CA TYR A 260 -14.05 10.32 3.08
C TYR A 260 -14.16 11.62 2.29
N PHE A 261 -14.53 11.51 1.02
CA PHE A 261 -14.80 12.66 0.19
C PHE A 261 -16.24 13.13 0.37
N ASP A 262 -16.41 14.36 0.83
CA ASP A 262 -17.72 15.00 0.92
C ASP A 262 -18.01 15.68 -0.42
N ALA A 263 -18.90 15.09 -1.22
CA ALA A 263 -19.24 15.59 -2.55
C ALA A 263 -19.91 16.99 -2.53
N ASN A 264 -20.58 17.37 -1.45
CA ASN A 264 -21.24 18.66 -1.31
C ASN A 264 -20.20 19.78 -1.11
N THR A 265 -19.25 19.55 -0.21
CA THR A 265 -18.17 20.52 0.07
C THR A 265 -16.95 20.35 -0.82
N GLN A 266 -16.86 19.25 -1.55
CA GLN A 266 -15.72 18.85 -2.38
C GLN A 266 -14.40 18.72 -1.62
N HIS A 267 -14.47 18.34 -0.35
CA HIS A 267 -13.31 18.19 0.50
C HIS A 267 -13.25 16.81 1.12
N CYS A 268 -12.03 16.29 1.27
CA CYS A 268 -11.78 15.11 2.06
C CYS A 268 -11.84 15.47 3.54
N LYS A 269 -12.81 14.88 4.25
CA LYS A 269 -13.04 15.10 5.68
C LYS A 269 -12.70 13.84 6.47
N PRO A 270 -12.17 13.98 7.69
CA PRO A 270 -11.98 12.84 8.57
C PRO A 270 -13.35 12.29 9.02
N MET A 271 -13.43 10.99 9.25
CA MET A 271 -14.52 10.36 10.00
C MET A 271 -14.00 9.15 10.78
N MET A 272 -14.75 8.71 11.78
CA MET A 272 -14.41 7.51 12.54
C MET A 272 -15.02 6.29 11.86
N PHE A 273 -14.23 5.28 11.53
CA PHE A 273 -14.73 4.00 11.06
C PHE A 273 -14.85 3.05 12.24
N LEU A 274 -16.03 2.49 12.46
CA LEU A 274 -16.36 1.70 13.66
C LEU A 274 -15.92 0.23 13.58
N GLY A 275 -15.35 -0.18 12.44
CA GLY A 275 -14.66 -1.46 12.28
C GLY A 275 -15.24 -2.36 11.20
N CYS A 276 -16.56 -2.33 10.96
CA CYS A 276 -17.21 -3.20 9.96
C CYS A 276 -18.13 -2.44 9.01
N GLY A 277 -18.32 -3.02 7.83
CA GLY A 277 -19.25 -2.51 6.83
C GLY A 277 -18.80 -1.16 6.27
N GLY A 278 -19.73 -0.22 6.19
CA GLY A 278 -19.48 1.07 5.56
C GLY A 278 -19.55 0.99 4.03
N ASN A 279 -18.89 1.94 3.38
CA ASN A 279 -18.80 1.99 1.92
C ASN A 279 -17.38 2.29 1.43
N SER A 280 -17.18 2.24 0.11
CA SER A 280 -15.88 2.37 -0.53
C SER A 280 -15.30 3.79 -0.47
N ASN A 281 -16.06 4.82 -0.09
CA ASN A 281 -15.58 6.19 0.12
C ASN A 281 -14.80 6.29 1.43
N ARG A 282 -13.74 5.47 1.54
CA ARG A 282 -13.05 5.18 2.77
C ARG A 282 -11.55 5.05 2.57
N PHE A 283 -10.83 6.11 2.92
CA PHE A 283 -9.38 6.21 2.73
C PHE A 283 -8.62 6.21 4.05
N SER A 284 -7.42 5.63 4.06
CA SER A 284 -6.53 5.63 5.23
C SER A 284 -5.95 7.01 5.53
N THR A 285 -5.62 7.80 4.50
CA THR A 285 -5.01 9.14 4.65
C THR A 285 -5.80 10.22 3.90
N ALA A 286 -5.65 11.47 4.34
CA ALA A 286 -6.25 12.61 3.68
C ALA A 286 -5.70 12.79 2.26
N ASP A 287 -4.39 12.55 2.06
CA ASP A 287 -3.75 12.60 0.74
C ASP A 287 -4.25 11.50 -0.18
N ALA A 288 -4.45 10.27 0.30
CA ALA A 288 -5.05 9.21 -0.52
C ALA A 288 -6.45 9.60 -0.98
N CYS A 289 -7.28 10.14 -0.07
CA CYS A 289 -8.60 10.66 -0.43
C CYS A 289 -8.52 11.81 -1.45
N ARG A 290 -7.62 12.79 -1.25
CA ARG A 290 -7.49 13.93 -2.17
C ARG A 290 -6.96 13.48 -3.53
N ASN A 291 -5.89 12.71 -3.56
CA ASN A 291 -5.30 12.24 -4.80
C ASN A 291 -6.28 11.38 -5.60
N PHE A 292 -7.19 10.66 -4.94
CA PHE A 292 -8.22 9.88 -5.60
C PHE A 292 -9.48 10.66 -5.97
N CYS A 293 -10.10 11.38 -5.02
CA CYS A 293 -11.37 12.09 -5.19
C CYS A 293 -11.25 13.60 -5.45
N ALA A 294 -10.19 14.28 -5.02
CA ALA A 294 -9.96 15.67 -5.45
C ALA A 294 -9.56 15.72 -6.94
N SER A 295 -8.95 14.64 -7.45
CA SER A 295 -8.78 14.38 -8.89
C SER A 295 -9.97 13.67 -9.53
N SER A 296 -11.14 13.60 -8.86
CA SER A 296 -12.36 13.03 -9.44
C SER A 296 -12.60 13.67 -10.79
N GLY A 297 -12.30 12.88 -11.84
CA GLY A 297 -13.06 12.75 -13.07
C GLY A 297 -13.65 14.05 -13.60
N VAL A 298 -12.89 15.14 -13.49
CA VAL A 298 -13.25 16.44 -14.04
C VAL A 298 -13.68 16.28 -15.50
N CYS A 299 -13.05 15.32 -16.15
CA CYS A 299 -13.28 14.87 -17.50
C CYS A 299 -13.91 13.47 -17.52
N PRO A 300 -14.85 13.21 -18.44
CA PRO A 300 -15.41 11.88 -18.70
C PRO A 300 -14.36 10.83 -19.09
N ASP A 301 -14.77 9.56 -19.05
CA ASP A 301 -13.93 8.41 -19.40
C ASP A 301 -13.27 8.56 -20.78
N GLY A 302 -11.96 8.26 -20.84
CA GLY A 302 -11.14 8.44 -22.04
C GLY A 302 -10.47 9.80 -22.17
N LEU A 303 -10.86 10.79 -21.37
CA LEU A 303 -10.27 12.13 -21.34
C LEU A 303 -9.46 12.37 -20.05
N GLN A 304 -8.38 13.13 -20.17
CA GLN A 304 -7.52 13.61 -19.11
C GLN A 304 -7.80 15.09 -18.82
N GLN A 305 -7.80 15.45 -17.54
CA GLN A 305 -7.88 16.83 -17.12
C GLN A 305 -6.58 17.59 -17.43
N LEU A 306 -6.72 18.83 -17.89
CA LEU A 306 -5.61 19.77 -17.86
C LEU A 306 -5.40 20.19 -16.40
N SER A 307 -4.22 19.93 -15.84
CA SER A 307 -3.87 20.38 -14.49
C SER A 307 -2.92 21.57 -14.56
N ASP A 308 -3.04 22.52 -13.63
CA ASP A 308 -2.05 23.57 -13.43
C ASP A 308 -0.71 22.95 -12.97
N PRO A 309 0.42 23.24 -13.62
CA PRO A 309 1.68 22.57 -13.37
C PRO A 309 2.34 22.93 -12.02
N ARG A 310 1.88 23.99 -11.34
CA ARG A 310 2.42 24.41 -10.03
C ARG A 310 1.60 23.86 -8.87
N THR A 311 0.30 23.75 -9.06
CA THR A 311 -0.66 23.37 -8.00
C THR A 311 -1.23 21.96 -8.18
N LEU A 312 -1.03 21.36 -9.37
CA LEU A 312 -1.60 20.08 -9.78
C LEU A 312 -3.14 20.01 -9.78
N LEU A 313 -3.80 21.17 -9.63
CA LEU A 313 -5.25 21.28 -9.60
C LEU A 313 -5.85 21.31 -11.02
N PRO A 314 -7.09 20.82 -11.22
CA PRO A 314 -7.76 20.88 -12.52
C PRO A 314 -7.99 22.32 -12.98
N SER A 315 -7.62 22.62 -14.23
CA SER A 315 -7.79 23.93 -14.86
C SER A 315 -9.27 24.21 -15.14
N PRO A 316 -9.88 25.22 -14.47
CA PRO A 316 -11.26 25.60 -14.70
C PRO A 316 -11.41 26.37 -16.01
N CYS A 317 -12.59 26.29 -16.63
CA CYS A 317 -12.97 27.09 -17.79
C CYS A 317 -14.36 27.69 -17.59
N ARG A 318 -14.71 28.73 -18.36
CA ARG A 318 -15.99 29.44 -18.26
C ARG A 318 -16.79 29.31 -19.56
N GLY A 319 -17.94 28.66 -19.47
CA GLY A 319 -18.88 28.49 -20.58
C GLY A 319 -18.41 27.45 -21.60
N ASN A 320 -19.27 27.12 -22.57
CA ASN A 320 -19.00 26.06 -23.53
C ASN A 320 -18.28 26.57 -24.80
N ARG A 321 -17.30 27.46 -24.66
CA ARG A 321 -16.57 28.03 -25.80
C ARG A 321 -15.30 27.23 -26.12
N HIS A 322 -15.01 27.04 -27.41
CA HIS A 322 -13.87 26.27 -27.90
C HIS A 322 -12.50 26.92 -27.61
N ASP A 323 -12.45 28.22 -27.37
CA ASP A 323 -11.27 29.02 -27.06
C ASP A 323 -10.98 29.14 -25.55
N ALA A 324 -11.86 28.63 -24.69
CA ALA A 324 -11.69 28.69 -23.24
C ALA A 324 -10.64 27.70 -22.69
N CYS A 325 -10.23 26.72 -23.51
CA CYS A 325 -9.23 25.72 -23.16
C CYS A 325 -8.13 25.67 -24.23
N PRO A 326 -6.89 25.27 -23.87
CA PRO A 326 -5.80 25.07 -24.82
C PRO A 326 -6.13 24.02 -25.89
N HIS A 327 -5.38 24.05 -27.00
CA HIS A 327 -5.56 23.14 -28.13
C HIS A 327 -5.56 21.66 -27.66
N SER A 328 -6.47 20.85 -28.22
CA SER A 328 -6.82 19.46 -27.82
C SER A 328 -7.57 19.28 -26.50
N PHE A 329 -7.95 20.35 -25.80
CA PHE A 329 -8.80 20.30 -24.61
C PHE A 329 -10.13 21.02 -24.85
N HIS A 330 -11.21 20.44 -24.33
CA HIS A 330 -12.57 20.95 -24.39
C HIS A 330 -13.07 21.33 -22.99
N CYS A 331 -13.90 22.37 -22.92
CA CYS A 331 -14.48 22.82 -21.67
C CYS A 331 -15.73 21.99 -21.32
N LEU A 332 -15.62 21.07 -20.36
CA LEU A 332 -16.69 20.13 -19.99
C LEU A 332 -17.26 20.45 -18.60
N LEU A 333 -18.60 20.36 -18.46
CA LEU A 333 -19.29 20.53 -17.19
C LEU A 333 -19.15 19.27 -16.32
N HIS A 334 -18.59 19.41 -15.13
CA HIS A 334 -18.49 18.31 -14.18
C HIS A 334 -19.81 18.10 -13.42
N PRO A 335 -20.42 16.89 -13.46
CA PRO A 335 -21.78 16.65 -12.98
C PRO A 335 -21.94 16.85 -11.47
N LEU A 336 -20.92 16.50 -10.67
CA LEU A 336 -20.93 16.68 -9.22
C LEU A 336 -20.48 18.07 -8.78
N LYS A 337 -19.53 18.67 -9.52
CA LYS A 337 -18.89 19.92 -9.09
C LYS A 337 -19.63 21.16 -9.58
N LYS A 338 -20.60 20.99 -10.50
CA LYS A 338 -21.39 22.04 -11.15
C LYS A 338 -20.51 23.18 -11.70
N ARG A 339 -19.30 22.85 -12.13
CA ARG A 339 -18.26 23.75 -12.66
C ARG A 339 -17.66 23.15 -13.93
N HIS A 340 -17.18 24.00 -14.82
CA HIS A 340 -16.56 23.54 -16.07
C HIS A 340 -15.04 23.51 -15.96
N PHE A 341 -14.42 22.57 -16.67
CA PHE A 341 -12.99 22.37 -16.66
C PHE A 341 -12.47 21.87 -18.01
N CYS A 342 -11.17 22.03 -18.24
CA CYS A 342 -10.54 21.66 -19.50
C CYS A 342 -10.16 20.16 -19.55
N CYS A 343 -10.63 19.47 -20.58
CA CYS A 343 -10.56 18.03 -20.75
C CYS A 343 -10.12 17.62 -22.16
N GLY A 344 -9.07 16.82 -22.28
CA GLY A 344 -8.47 16.42 -23.55
C GLY A 344 -8.07 14.95 -23.58
N PRO A 345 -7.59 14.38 -24.70
CA PRO A 345 -7.23 12.97 -24.77
C PRO A 345 -6.04 12.63 -23.85
N LYS A 346 -6.01 11.39 -23.32
CA LYS A 346 -4.84 10.86 -22.57
C LYS A 346 -3.62 10.88 -23.49
N LYS A 347 -2.50 11.46 -23.04
CA LYS A 347 -1.26 11.45 -23.81
C LYS A 347 -0.83 10.02 -24.12
N GLN A 348 -0.94 9.61 -25.38
CA GLN A 348 -0.16 8.50 -25.92
C GLN A 348 1.15 9.11 -26.40
N ASN A 349 2.27 8.67 -25.83
CA ASN A 349 3.61 9.09 -26.26
C ASN A 349 3.77 8.79 -27.75
N ASP A 350 3.75 9.84 -28.58
CA ASP A 350 4.71 10.12 -29.65
C ASP A 350 4.25 11.39 -30.38
N LEU A 351 4.59 12.56 -29.83
CA LEU A 351 4.32 13.85 -30.47
C LEU A 351 5.18 14.07 -31.74
N CYS A 352 6.22 13.26 -31.92
CA CYS A 352 7.11 13.28 -33.08
C CYS A 352 7.24 11.87 -33.65
N PRO A 353 7.35 11.71 -34.98
CA PRO A 353 7.57 10.40 -35.61
C PRO A 353 8.82 9.69 -35.12
N ILE A 354 8.82 8.35 -35.16
CA ILE A 354 9.99 7.52 -34.84
C ILE A 354 11.20 7.99 -35.67
N GLY A 355 12.35 8.20 -35.01
CA GLY A 355 13.56 8.72 -35.64
C GLY A 355 13.71 10.26 -35.59
N SER A 356 12.79 10.96 -34.91
CA SER A 356 12.87 12.41 -34.72
C SER A 356 12.76 12.83 -33.25
N ARG A 357 13.34 13.98 -32.92
CA ARG A 357 13.33 14.56 -31.57
C ARG A 357 12.47 15.82 -31.52
N LEU A 358 11.66 15.92 -30.48
CA LEU A 358 10.88 17.11 -30.16
C LEU A 358 11.77 18.31 -29.85
N ILE A 359 11.53 19.43 -30.54
CA ILE A 359 12.16 20.72 -30.22
C ILE A 359 11.42 21.38 -29.07
N ARG A 360 12.19 21.86 -28.08
CA ARG A 360 11.67 22.53 -26.89
C ARG A 360 12.15 23.98 -26.83
N LEU A 361 11.32 24.86 -26.28
CA LEU A 361 11.66 26.24 -25.95
C LEU A 361 12.62 26.26 -24.74
N GLY A 362 13.24 27.41 -24.47
CA GLY A 362 14.12 27.60 -23.29
C GLY A 362 13.42 27.34 -21.94
N SER A 363 12.08 27.36 -21.91
CA SER A 363 11.25 26.99 -20.75
C SER A 363 11.08 25.48 -20.56
N GLY A 364 11.50 24.65 -21.53
CA GLY A 364 11.26 23.21 -21.54
C GLY A 364 9.96 22.77 -22.26
N ASP A 365 9.11 23.72 -22.67
CA ASP A 365 7.85 23.44 -23.37
C ASP A 365 8.07 23.00 -24.83
N PRO A 366 7.21 22.12 -25.39
CA PRO A 366 7.23 21.77 -26.82
C PRO A 366 7.08 23.00 -27.73
N MET A 367 7.93 23.13 -28.74
CA MET A 367 7.85 24.22 -29.71
C MET A 367 6.75 23.95 -30.75
N GLY A 368 5.71 24.77 -30.74
CA GLY A 368 4.61 24.71 -31.71
C GLY A 368 4.92 25.39 -33.04
N CYS A 369 4.18 25.03 -34.08
CA CYS A 369 4.23 25.64 -35.41
C CYS A 369 2.82 25.80 -35.99
N ASN A 370 2.63 26.79 -36.86
CA ASN A 370 1.38 27.07 -37.58
C ASN A 370 1.67 27.93 -38.83
N ALA A 371 0.63 28.44 -39.49
CA ALA A 371 0.76 29.28 -40.69
C ALA A 371 1.65 30.54 -40.51
N HIS A 372 1.78 31.04 -39.28
CA HIS A 372 2.53 32.26 -38.94
C HIS A 372 3.82 31.99 -38.17
N ALA A 373 4.00 30.79 -37.59
CA ALA A 373 5.16 30.39 -36.80
C ALA A 373 5.79 29.13 -37.40
N ARG A 374 6.96 29.31 -38.03
CA ARG A 374 7.70 28.23 -38.69
C ARG A 374 8.69 27.56 -37.75
N CYS A 375 8.95 26.29 -37.98
CA CYS A 375 9.96 25.55 -37.24
C CYS A 375 11.38 26.03 -37.54
N PRO A 376 12.33 25.86 -36.59
CA PRO A 376 13.74 26.16 -36.80
C PRO A 376 14.35 25.32 -37.93
N ILE A 377 15.48 25.79 -38.48
CA ILE A 377 16.18 25.13 -39.58
C ILE A 377 16.51 23.67 -39.22
N GLY A 378 16.09 22.75 -40.09
CA GLY A 378 16.26 21.30 -39.91
C GLY A 378 15.21 20.62 -39.04
N ALA A 379 14.11 21.30 -38.71
CA ALA A 379 12.95 20.73 -38.04
C ALA A 379 11.67 20.92 -38.87
N ASP A 380 10.83 19.89 -38.89
CA ASP A 380 9.58 19.85 -39.62
C ASP A 380 8.38 20.02 -38.68
N CYS A 381 7.32 20.65 -39.20
CA CYS A 381 6.08 20.86 -38.47
C CYS A 381 5.17 19.63 -38.60
N HIS A 382 5.02 18.86 -37.53
CA HIS A 382 4.16 17.68 -37.49
C HIS A 382 2.85 18.00 -36.75
N GLY A 383 1.73 17.86 -37.46
CA GLY A 383 0.39 18.14 -36.92
C GLY A 383 -0.69 17.46 -37.75
N SER A 384 -1.91 17.41 -37.22
CA SER A 384 -3.06 16.87 -37.96
C SER A 384 -3.43 17.83 -39.10
N SER A 385 -3.66 17.28 -40.29
CA SER A 385 -3.97 18.03 -41.52
C SER A 385 -5.25 18.89 -41.44
N SER A 386 -6.07 18.69 -40.41
CA SER A 386 -7.27 19.48 -40.12
C SER A 386 -7.03 20.71 -39.21
N ALA A 387 -5.92 20.78 -38.48
CA ALA A 387 -5.73 21.75 -37.38
C ALA A 387 -4.90 23.00 -37.76
N HIS A 388 -4.31 23.07 -38.96
CA HIS A 388 -3.44 24.17 -39.44
C HIS A 388 -2.31 24.58 -38.46
N SER A 389 -1.99 23.70 -37.51
CA SER A 389 -1.03 23.88 -36.44
C SER A 389 -0.49 22.52 -36.00
N GLY A 390 0.75 22.51 -35.51
CA GLY A 390 1.50 21.31 -35.19
C GLY A 390 2.65 21.60 -34.23
N ILE A 391 3.58 20.66 -34.14
CA ILE A 391 4.75 20.72 -33.25
C ILE A 391 6.01 20.48 -34.07
N CYS A 392 7.09 21.18 -33.72
CA CYS A 392 8.37 21.08 -34.41
C CYS A 392 9.17 19.84 -33.97
N CYS A 393 9.47 18.96 -34.93
CA CYS A 393 10.28 17.76 -34.73
C CYS A 393 11.51 17.81 -35.63
N LYS A 394 12.68 17.50 -35.07
CA LYS A 394 13.94 17.44 -35.82
C LYS A 394 14.31 16.00 -36.11
N ASN A 395 14.48 15.66 -37.39
CA ASN A 395 14.89 14.34 -37.82
C ASN A 395 16.35 14.07 -37.41
N LEU A 396 16.62 12.92 -36.79
CA LEU A 396 17.95 12.55 -36.30
C LEU A 396 18.76 11.76 -37.35
N LEU A 397 18.16 11.35 -38.46
CA LEU A 397 18.80 10.52 -39.49
C LEU A 397 19.50 11.32 -40.60
N ASN A 398 19.24 12.62 -40.74
CA ASN A 398 19.89 13.49 -41.74
C ASN A 398 21.18 14.17 -41.24
N GLY A 399 21.74 13.73 -40.11
CA GLY A 399 22.96 14.30 -39.52
C GLY A 399 24.23 13.47 -39.71
N ALA A 400 24.17 12.33 -40.41
CA ALA A 400 25.31 11.46 -40.64
C ALA A 400 26.03 11.76 -41.97
N GLU A 401 26.38 13.02 -42.21
CA GLU A 401 27.48 13.37 -43.11
C GLU A 401 28.30 14.49 -42.47
N ASN A 402 29.18 14.10 -41.55
CA ASN A 402 30.61 14.42 -41.57
C ASN A 402 31.26 14.20 -40.20
N SER A 403 32.21 13.26 -40.21
CA SER A 403 33.48 13.33 -39.50
C SER A 403 33.46 13.27 -37.96
N VAL A 404 33.51 12.04 -37.42
CA VAL A 404 34.41 11.75 -36.29
C VAL A 404 35.12 10.43 -36.57
N ILE A 405 36.39 10.55 -36.96
CA ILE A 405 37.36 9.46 -37.03
C ILE A 405 37.68 9.06 -35.58
N PHE A 406 37.45 7.80 -35.22
CA PHE A 406 37.98 7.23 -33.97
C PHE A 406 39.43 6.78 -34.21
N PRO A 407 40.42 7.22 -33.41
CA PRO A 407 41.73 6.59 -33.42
C PRO A 407 41.61 5.23 -32.72
N VAL A 408 42.09 4.21 -33.42
CA VAL A 408 42.32 2.87 -32.87
C VAL A 408 43.57 2.94 -31.99
N PHE A 409 43.45 2.49 -30.74
CA PHE A 409 44.57 1.97 -29.95
C PHE A 409 44.12 0.68 -29.27
#